data_AF-A0A2V6V910-F1
#
_entry.id   AF-A0A2V6V910-F1
#
_cell.length_a   1.000
_cell.length_b   1.000
_cell.length_c   1.000
_cell.angle_alpha   90.00
_cell.angle_beta   90.00
_cell.angle_gamma   90.00
#
_symmetry.space_group_name_H-M   'P 1'
#
loop_
_entity.id
_entity.type
_entity.pdbx_description
1 polymer ?
#
loop_
_entity_poly.entity_id
_entity_poly.type
_entity_poly.pdbx_seq_one_letter_code
_entity_poly.pdbx_strand_id
1 'polypeptide(L)'
;TVADRVVVCGDAGGFVNAYTGEGIYYAMVTGEHAGLTLAEALKDDDVSARRLAAYEARWRREIGEELNDAVRIQRRIFANPALVDRIIRAAAADARLCRLLARVALGEESLRRRKLEMTWRFVIAALRARLTAWRGRRPRGRPRHQ
;
A
#
# COMPACT_ATOMS: atom_id res chain seq x y z
N THR A 1 -11.43 -17.48 2.64
CA THR A 1 -12.11 -17.21 1.35
C THR A 1 -12.65 -18.48 0.69
N VAL A 2 -12.64 -19.63 1.36
CA VAL A 2 -13.19 -20.90 0.87
C VAL A 2 -14.08 -21.58 1.91
N ALA A 3 -15.01 -22.40 1.45
CA ALA A 3 -15.79 -23.36 2.25
C ALA A 3 -16.12 -24.57 1.36
N ASP A 4 -16.81 -25.58 1.90
CA ASP A 4 -17.24 -26.72 1.10
C ASP A 4 -18.05 -26.24 -0.11
N ARG A 5 -17.57 -26.61 -1.31
CA ARG A 5 -18.18 -26.26 -2.61
C ARG A 5 -18.24 -24.75 -2.89
N VAL A 6 -17.46 -23.93 -2.18
CA VAL A 6 -17.48 -22.47 -2.31
C VAL A 6 -16.07 -21.89 -2.37
N VAL A 7 -15.83 -21.04 -3.37
CA VAL A 7 -14.64 -20.19 -3.49
C VAL A 7 -15.08 -18.76 -3.73
N VAL A 8 -14.52 -17.80 -2.99
CA VAL A 8 -14.81 -16.38 -3.15
C VAL A 8 -13.57 -15.67 -3.72
N CYS A 9 -13.75 -14.94 -4.81
CA CYS A 9 -12.70 -14.21 -5.54
C CYS A 9 -13.14 -12.78 -5.90
N GLY A 10 -12.21 -11.96 -6.39
CA GLY A 10 -12.44 -10.56 -6.72
C GLY A 10 -13.00 -9.72 -5.59
N ASP A 11 -13.84 -8.75 -5.92
CA ASP A 11 -14.39 -7.80 -4.94
C ASP A 11 -15.21 -8.49 -3.85
N ALA A 12 -15.89 -9.59 -4.18
CA ALA A 12 -16.60 -10.41 -3.20
C ALA A 12 -15.66 -11.00 -2.13
N GLY A 13 -14.39 -11.21 -2.47
CA GLY A 13 -13.35 -11.68 -1.55
C GLY A 13 -12.59 -10.57 -0.83
N GLY A 14 -12.90 -9.29 -1.10
CA GLY A 14 -12.20 -8.14 -0.55
C GLY A 14 -10.82 -7.91 -1.16
N PHE A 15 -10.60 -8.39 -2.39
CA PHE A 15 -9.31 -8.29 -3.08
C PHE A 15 -9.14 -6.91 -3.75
N VAL A 16 -8.97 -5.87 -2.92
CA VAL A 16 -8.78 -4.48 -3.38
C VAL A 16 -7.53 -3.89 -2.73
N ASN A 17 -6.67 -3.26 -3.54
CA ASN A 17 -5.54 -2.51 -3.02
C ASN A 17 -5.97 -1.10 -2.61
N ALA A 18 -6.10 -0.88 -1.30
CA ALA A 18 -6.47 0.41 -0.73
C ALA A 18 -5.45 1.54 -0.97
N TYR A 19 -4.24 1.23 -1.43
CA TYR A 19 -3.21 2.22 -1.73
C TYR A 19 -3.34 2.80 -3.14
N THR A 20 -3.60 1.96 -4.14
CA THR A 20 -3.75 2.38 -5.55
C THR A 20 -5.22 2.60 -5.94
N GLY A 21 -6.15 2.02 -5.20
CA GLY A 21 -7.56 1.98 -5.55
C GLY A 21 -7.89 0.96 -6.64
N GLU A 22 -6.93 0.12 -7.04
CA GLU A 22 -7.13 -0.88 -8.09
C GLU A 22 -7.71 -2.19 -7.52
N GLY A 23 -8.79 -2.67 -8.14
CA GLY A 23 -9.38 -3.99 -7.86
C GLY A 23 -9.29 -4.96 -9.04
N ILE A 24 -9.23 -4.45 -10.29
CA ILE A 24 -9.31 -5.28 -11.51
C ILE A 24 -8.16 -6.30 -11.57
N TYR A 25 -6.92 -5.86 -11.36
CA TYR A 25 -5.76 -6.77 -11.35
C TYR A 25 -5.93 -7.90 -10.32
N TYR A 26 -6.30 -7.57 -9.10
CA TYR A 26 -6.50 -8.55 -8.02
C TYR A 26 -7.70 -9.47 -8.29
N ALA A 27 -8.76 -8.95 -8.92
CA ALA A 27 -9.89 -9.75 -9.35
C ALA A 27 -9.51 -10.75 -10.44
N MET A 28 -8.68 -10.37 -11.41
CA MET A 28 -8.18 -11.28 -12.44
C MET A 28 -7.29 -12.37 -11.84
N VAL A 29 -6.31 -12.00 -11.02
CA VAL A 29 -5.39 -12.97 -10.36
C VAL A 29 -6.18 -13.96 -9.51
N THR A 30 -7.11 -13.47 -8.69
CA THR A 30 -7.90 -14.35 -7.82
C THR A 30 -8.91 -15.19 -8.61
N GLY A 31 -9.48 -14.66 -9.68
CA GLY A 31 -10.33 -15.43 -10.60
C GLY A 31 -9.57 -16.57 -11.27
N GLU A 32 -8.36 -16.33 -11.74
CA GLU A 32 -7.49 -17.36 -12.33
C GLU A 32 -7.18 -18.48 -11.32
N HIS A 33 -6.69 -18.13 -10.13
CA HIS A 33 -6.39 -19.12 -9.09
C HIS A 33 -7.62 -19.91 -8.64
N ALA A 34 -8.78 -19.25 -8.57
CA ALA A 34 -10.04 -19.90 -8.25
C ALA A 34 -10.42 -20.92 -9.33
N GLY A 35 -10.37 -20.52 -10.61
CA GLY A 35 -10.67 -21.38 -11.75
C GLY A 35 -9.76 -22.61 -11.82
N LEU A 36 -8.45 -22.41 -11.67
CA LEU A 36 -7.48 -23.51 -11.65
C LEU A 36 -7.74 -24.49 -10.49
N THR A 37 -8.00 -23.95 -9.28
CA THR A 37 -8.25 -24.78 -8.09
C THR A 37 -9.54 -25.59 -8.23
N LEU A 38 -10.60 -24.96 -8.77
CA LEU A 38 -11.87 -25.63 -9.02
C LEU A 38 -11.76 -26.69 -10.11
N ALA A 39 -11.04 -26.42 -11.20
CA ALA A 39 -10.82 -27.40 -12.26
C ALA A 39 -10.08 -28.66 -11.77
N GLU A 40 -9.13 -28.50 -10.86
CA GLU A 40 -8.45 -29.63 -10.22
C GLU A 40 -9.37 -30.37 -9.24
N ALA A 41 -10.09 -29.65 -8.37
CA ALA A 41 -11.03 -30.22 -7.41
C ALA A 41 -12.14 -31.05 -8.09
N LEU A 42 -12.66 -30.57 -9.21
CA LEU A 42 -13.69 -31.26 -9.99
C LEU A 42 -13.16 -32.51 -10.69
N LYS A 43 -11.88 -32.55 -11.09
CA LYS A 43 -11.25 -33.77 -11.64
C LYS A 43 -11.09 -34.87 -10.59
N ASP A 44 -10.83 -34.46 -9.34
CA ASP A 44 -10.63 -35.36 -8.20
C ASP A 44 -11.95 -35.72 -7.49
N ASP A 45 -13.09 -35.17 -7.93
CA ASP A 45 -14.40 -35.22 -7.24
C ASP A 45 -14.35 -34.82 -5.75
N ASP A 46 -13.40 -33.95 -5.39
CA ASP A 46 -13.19 -33.46 -4.03
C ASP A 46 -13.36 -31.93 -4.00
N VAL A 47 -14.58 -31.49 -3.72
CA VAL A 47 -14.94 -30.08 -3.55
C VAL A 47 -15.00 -29.66 -2.07
N SER A 48 -14.29 -30.39 -1.20
CA SER A 48 -14.17 -30.03 0.22
C SER A 48 -13.37 -28.75 0.41
N ALA A 49 -13.62 -28.02 1.50
CA ALA A 49 -12.84 -26.87 1.91
C ALA A 49 -11.35 -27.20 2.01
N ARG A 50 -11.00 -28.45 2.39
CA ARG A 50 -9.61 -28.93 2.45
C ARG A 50 -8.95 -28.92 1.08
N ARG A 51 -9.62 -29.44 0.04
CA ARG A 51 -9.08 -29.43 -1.32
C ARG A 51 -8.99 -28.01 -1.87
N LEU A 52 -10.01 -27.20 -1.59
CA LEU A 52 -10.10 -25.81 -2.04
C LEU A 52 -9.12 -24.87 -1.32
N ALA A 53 -8.55 -25.25 -0.16
CA ALA A 53 -7.55 -24.45 0.55
C ALA A 53 -6.30 -24.14 -0.30
N ALA A 54 -6.03 -24.93 -1.35
CA ALA A 54 -4.97 -24.65 -2.32
C ALA A 54 -5.14 -23.28 -3.01
N TYR A 55 -6.39 -22.82 -3.21
CA TYR A 55 -6.68 -21.49 -3.73
C TYR A 55 -6.09 -20.41 -2.82
N GLU A 56 -6.28 -20.53 -1.50
CA GLU A 56 -5.73 -19.56 -0.54
C GLU A 56 -4.21 -19.51 -0.56
N ALA A 57 -3.55 -20.66 -0.63
CA ALA A 57 -2.10 -20.70 -0.71
C ALA A 57 -1.58 -20.03 -2.00
N ARG A 58 -2.27 -20.21 -3.13
CA ARG A 58 -1.86 -19.67 -4.43
C ARG A 58 -1.94 -18.15 -4.48
N TRP A 59 -3.10 -17.56 -4.19
CA TRP A 59 -3.22 -16.10 -4.25
C TRP A 59 -2.39 -15.41 -3.17
N ARG A 60 -2.23 -16.01 -1.97
CA ARG A 60 -1.38 -15.43 -0.92
C ARG A 60 0.08 -15.35 -1.33
N ARG A 61 0.56 -16.33 -2.10
CA ARG A 61 1.92 -16.35 -2.60
C ARG A 61 2.17 -15.28 -3.66
N GLU A 62 1.16 -14.95 -4.47
CA GLU A 62 1.32 -14.00 -5.58
C GLU A 62 1.06 -12.55 -5.18
N ILE A 63 -0.04 -12.29 -4.47
CA ILE A 63 -0.54 -10.93 -4.18
C ILE A 63 -0.76 -10.67 -2.68
N GLY A 64 -0.42 -11.64 -1.84
CA GLY A 64 -0.72 -11.57 -0.40
C GLY A 64 0.13 -10.54 0.35
N GLU A 65 1.37 -10.28 -0.08
CA GLU A 65 2.21 -9.25 0.54
C GLU A 65 1.68 -7.85 0.23
N GLU A 66 1.33 -7.61 -1.03
CA GLU A 66 0.79 -6.35 -1.57
C GLU A 66 -0.52 -5.97 -0.87
N LEU A 67 -1.46 -6.91 -0.75
CA LEU A 67 -2.73 -6.70 -0.05
C LEU A 67 -2.52 -6.41 1.45
N ASN A 68 -1.60 -7.12 2.09
CA ASN A 68 -1.27 -6.86 3.50
C ASN A 68 -0.67 -5.47 3.70
N ASP A 69 0.20 -5.03 2.78
CA ASP A 69 0.79 -3.71 2.84
C ASP A 69 -0.25 -2.60 2.56
N ALA A 70 -1.17 -2.83 1.62
CA ALA A 70 -2.30 -1.93 1.38
C ALA A 70 -3.15 -1.73 2.65
N VAL A 71 -3.51 -2.82 3.34
CA VAL A 71 -4.26 -2.76 4.62
C VAL A 71 -3.47 -2.01 5.70
N ARG A 72 -2.15 -2.22 5.77
CA ARG A 72 -1.29 -1.50 6.74
C ARG A 72 -1.24 -0.01 6.44
N ILE A 73 -1.10 0.39 5.17
CA ILE A 73 -1.12 1.80 4.77
C ILE A 73 -2.45 2.43 5.13
N GLN A 74 -3.56 1.78 4.77
CA GLN A 74 -4.90 2.27 5.08
C GLN A 74 -5.05 2.51 6.59
N ARG A 75 -4.72 1.52 7.43
CA ARG A 75 -4.90 1.59 8.88
C ARG A 75 -3.93 2.53 9.60
N ARG A 76 -2.72 2.73 9.09
CA ARG A 76 -1.67 3.49 9.81
C ARG A 76 -1.41 4.87 9.24
N ILE A 77 -1.54 5.03 7.93
CA ILE A 77 -1.26 6.29 7.23
C ILE A 77 -2.58 7.00 6.97
N PHE A 78 -3.52 6.39 6.24
CA PHE A 78 -4.76 7.06 5.84
C PHE A 78 -5.74 7.29 6.99
N ALA A 79 -5.65 6.51 8.06
CA ALA A 79 -6.41 6.77 9.29
C ALA A 79 -6.00 8.07 10.03
N ASN A 80 -4.88 8.71 9.64
CA ASN A 80 -4.39 9.95 10.26
C ASN A 80 -4.17 11.05 9.21
N PRO A 81 -5.17 11.93 8.98
CA PRO A 81 -5.08 13.02 8.00
C PRO A 81 -3.87 13.94 8.22
N ALA A 82 -3.51 14.24 9.48
CA ALA A 82 -2.35 15.07 9.78
C ALA A 82 -1.01 14.41 9.42
N LEU A 83 -0.93 13.08 9.44
CA LEU A 83 0.23 12.34 8.94
C LEU A 83 0.28 12.39 7.41
N VAL A 84 -0.84 12.16 6.73
CA VAL A 84 -0.94 12.25 5.26
C VAL A 84 -0.46 13.61 4.78
N ASP A 85 -0.98 14.70 5.36
CA ASP A 85 -0.56 16.06 5.03
C ASP A 85 0.94 16.30 5.23
N ARG A 86 1.53 15.73 6.27
CA ARG A 86 2.98 15.84 6.51
C ARG A 86 3.77 15.10 5.45
N ILE A 87 3.32 13.90 5.05
CA ILE A 87 3.95 13.12 3.98
C ILE A 87 3.89 13.87 2.66
N ILE A 88 2.72 14.44 2.31
CA ILE A 88 2.53 15.24 1.09
C ILE A 88 3.48 16.45 1.09
N ARG A 89 3.53 17.21 2.19
CA ARG A 89 4.45 18.35 2.33
C ARG A 89 5.92 17.96 2.24
N ALA A 90 6.30 16.84 2.85
CA ALA A 90 7.67 16.32 2.77
C ALA A 90 8.02 15.89 1.34
N ALA A 91 7.11 15.23 0.63
CA ALA A 91 7.29 14.81 -0.76
C ALA A 91 7.42 16.01 -1.70
N ALA A 92 6.64 17.08 -1.48
CA ALA A 92 6.74 18.32 -2.23
C ALA A 92 8.13 19.01 -2.06
N ALA A 93 8.81 18.77 -0.94
CA ALA A 93 10.13 19.32 -0.65
C ALA A 93 11.31 18.40 -1.07
N ASP A 94 11.06 17.14 -1.43
CA ASP A 94 12.07 16.17 -1.87
C ASP A 94 11.56 15.36 -3.07
N ALA A 95 12.00 15.75 -4.27
CA ALA A 95 11.63 15.09 -5.53
C ALA A 95 11.96 13.58 -5.55
N ARG A 96 12.97 13.12 -4.80
CA ARG A 96 13.28 11.69 -4.70
C ARG A 96 12.33 10.96 -3.76
N LEU A 97 11.87 11.60 -2.68
CA LEU A 97 10.80 11.06 -1.84
C LEU A 97 9.49 10.96 -2.64
N CYS A 98 9.15 11.99 -3.42
CA CYS A 98 8.00 11.98 -4.31
C CYS A 98 8.08 10.82 -5.34
N ARG A 99 9.24 10.65 -6.00
CA ARG A 99 9.46 9.54 -6.93
C ARG A 99 9.36 8.17 -6.28
N LEU A 100 9.90 8.01 -5.07
CA LEU A 100 9.80 6.74 -4.33
C LEU A 100 8.34 6.42 -3.97
N LEU A 101 7.57 7.40 -3.50
CA LEU A 101 6.15 7.23 -3.25
C LEU A 101 5.39 6.84 -4.52
N ALA A 102 5.69 7.49 -5.64
CA ALA A 102 5.06 7.18 -6.93
C ALA A 102 5.37 5.76 -7.42
N ARG A 103 6.64 5.32 -7.38
CA ARG A 103 7.02 3.95 -7.78
C ARG A 103 6.34 2.88 -6.94
N VAL A 104 6.24 3.15 -5.64
CA VAL A 104 5.54 2.27 -4.72
C VAL A 104 4.03 2.27 -5.03
N ALA A 105 3.45 3.41 -5.40
CA ALA A 105 2.05 3.52 -5.82
C ALA A 105 1.75 2.83 -7.15
N LEU A 106 2.74 2.73 -8.04
CA LEU A 106 2.60 2.00 -9.29
C LEU A 106 2.86 0.49 -9.15
N GLY A 107 3.14 -0.01 -7.94
CA GLY A 107 3.47 -1.42 -7.72
C GLY A 107 4.84 -1.84 -8.26
N GLU A 108 5.66 -0.91 -8.75
CA GLU A 108 6.99 -1.19 -9.32
C GLU A 108 8.02 -1.57 -8.24
N GLU A 109 7.80 -1.16 -6.98
CA GLU A 109 8.69 -1.47 -5.86
C GLU A 109 7.92 -1.81 -4.58
N SER A 110 8.38 -2.84 -3.85
CA SER A 110 7.78 -3.22 -2.57
C SER A 110 8.12 -2.24 -1.45
N LEU A 111 7.09 -1.79 -0.73
CA LEU A 111 7.18 -0.90 0.45
C LEU A 111 8.20 -1.39 1.47
N ARG A 112 8.23 -2.71 1.68
CA ARG A 112 9.03 -3.35 2.73
C ARG A 112 10.53 -3.23 2.47
N ARG A 113 10.96 -3.25 1.21
CA ARG A 113 12.39 -3.25 0.82
C ARG A 113 13.05 -1.88 0.99
N ARG A 114 12.30 -0.79 0.88
CA ARG A 114 12.80 0.59 1.04
C ARG A 114 12.16 1.38 2.18
N LYS A 115 11.42 0.72 3.08
CA LYS A 115 10.76 1.36 4.23
C LYS A 115 11.71 2.24 5.04
N LEU A 116 12.94 1.77 5.26
CA LEU A 116 13.99 2.52 5.97
C LEU A 116 14.44 3.77 5.20
N GLU A 117 14.65 3.67 3.88
CA GLU A 117 15.02 4.82 3.05
C GLU A 117 13.90 5.88 3.02
N MET A 118 12.64 5.45 2.84
CA MET A 118 11.49 6.36 2.85
C MET A 118 11.30 7.03 4.22
N THR A 119 11.43 6.26 5.31
CA THR A 119 11.30 6.80 6.67
C THR A 119 12.42 7.79 6.98
N TRP A 120 13.67 7.46 6.61
CA TRP A 120 14.82 8.33 6.81
C TRP A 120 14.70 9.64 6.01
N ARG A 121 14.28 9.56 4.74
CA ARG A 121 14.06 10.74 3.90
C ARG A 121 12.92 11.61 4.40
N PHE A 122 11.84 11.01 4.89
CA PHE A 122 10.76 11.75 5.54
C PHE A 122 11.26 12.53 6.76
N VAL A 123 12.06 11.89 7.62
CA VAL A 123 12.67 12.56 8.79
C VAL A 123 13.59 13.70 8.36
N ILE A 124 14.45 13.49 7.36
CA ILE A 124 15.32 14.55 6.83
C ILE A 124 14.51 15.71 6.25
N ALA A 125 13.50 15.43 5.44
CA ALA A 125 12.64 16.46 4.84
C ALA A 125 11.90 17.26 5.92
N ALA A 126 11.37 16.59 6.95
CA ALA A 126 10.73 17.23 8.08
C ALA A 126 11.70 18.10 8.91
N LEU A 127 12.94 17.63 9.15
CA LEU A 127 13.97 18.40 9.84
C LEU A 127 14.42 19.61 9.02
N ARG A 128 14.61 19.47 7.71
CA ARG A 128 14.94 20.58 6.79
C ARG A 128 13.84 21.64 6.76
N ALA A 129 12.57 21.22 6.69
CA ALA A 129 11.43 22.13 6.75
C ALA A 129 11.35 22.90 8.08
N ARG A 130 11.69 22.25 9.21
CA ARG A 130 11.77 22.92 10.52
C ARG A 130 12.94 23.90 10.60
N LEU A 131 14.09 23.55 10.02
CA LEU A 131 15.27 24.42 9.95
C LEU A 131 15.06 25.66 9.07
N THR A 132 14.41 25.53 7.91
CA THR A 132 14.07 26.67 7.05
C THR A 132 13.02 27.56 7.69
N ALA A 133 12.00 27.00 8.33
CA ALA A 133 11.01 27.77 9.09
C ALA A 133 11.64 28.52 10.28
N TRP A 134 12.62 27.92 10.95
CA TRP A 134 13.37 28.55 12.04
C TRP A 134 14.25 29.71 11.54
N ARG A 135 14.90 29.56 10.37
CA ARG A 135 15.67 30.64 9.73
C ARG A 135 14.79 31.80 9.23
N GLY A 136 13.56 31.54 8.83
CA GLY A 136 12.58 32.56 8.43
C GLY A 136 11.96 33.37 9.58
N ARG A 137 12.14 32.94 10.85
CA ARG A 137 11.60 33.61 12.05
C ARG A 137 12.56 34.60 12.72
N ARG A 138 13.65 35.03 12.05
CA ARG A 138 14.43 36.17 12.55
C ARG A 138 13.56 37.44 12.48
N PRO A 139 13.35 38.17 13.59
CA PRO A 139 12.52 39.37 13.57
C PRO A 139 13.18 40.41 12.66
N ARG A 140 12.50 40.82 11.60
CA ARG A 140 12.86 42.03 10.85
C ARG A 140 12.86 43.18 11.85
N GLY A 141 14.04 43.73 12.12
CA GLY A 141 14.23 44.88 12.98
C GLY A 141 13.33 46.03 12.54
N ARG A 142 12.72 46.70 13.53
CA ARG A 142 11.81 47.85 13.38
C ARG A 142 12.38 48.92 12.46
N PRO A 143 11.58 49.57 11.59
CA PRO A 143 12.00 50.80 10.93
C PRO A 143 12.09 51.92 11.98
N ARG A 144 13.28 52.51 12.16
CA ARG A 144 13.41 53.80 12.84
C ARG A 144 13.15 54.89 11.80
N HIS A 145 11.99 55.53 11.90
CA HIS A 145 11.77 56.87 11.37
C HIS A 145 12.59 57.84 12.21
N GLN A 146 13.54 58.54 11.57
CA GLN A 146 13.85 59.95 11.80
C GLN A 146 14.32 60.53 10.47
#